data_AF-A0A661F197-F1
#
_entry.id   AF-A0A661F197-F1
#
_cell.length_a   1.000
_cell.length_b   1.000
_cell.length_c   1.000
_cell.angle_alpha   90.00
_cell.angle_beta   90.00
_cell.angle_gamma   90.00
#
_symmetry.space_group_name_H-M   'P 1'
#
loop_
_entity.id
_entity.type
_entity.pdbx_description
1 polymer ?
#
loop_
_entity_poly.entity_id
_entity_poly.type
_entity_poly.pdbx_seq_one_letter_code
_entity_poly.pdbx_strand_id
1 'polypeptide(L)'
;IYSSRFAGVNATDRQNLEKLLEQLASVEEVERTARFRCVMVFMRHAKDPSPVIAAGSWEGRILTSPSGESGFGYDPVFWVPERNCSAAELEKHDKNSLSHRGKALASLLQKLS
;
A
#
# COMPACT_ATOMS: atom_id res chain seq x y z
N ILE A 1 8.78 6.18 0.15
CA ILE A 1 9.05 6.96 -1.09
C ILE A 1 9.92 6.22 -2.12
N TYR A 2 10.65 5.15 -1.76
CA TYR A 2 11.45 4.34 -2.69
C TYR A 2 10.72 3.10 -3.22
N SER A 3 9.48 2.87 -2.81
CA SER A 3 8.74 1.62 -3.05
C SER A 3 8.66 1.21 -4.52
N SER A 4 8.49 2.14 -5.46
CA SER A 4 8.44 1.83 -6.91
C SER A 4 9.80 1.53 -7.54
N ARG A 5 10.89 1.83 -6.85
CA ARG A 5 12.27 1.68 -7.32
C ARG A 5 13.15 0.99 -6.29
N PHE A 6 12.55 0.12 -5.50
CA PHE A 6 13.20 -0.53 -4.36
C PHE A 6 14.34 -1.44 -4.82
N ALA A 7 14.17 -2.13 -5.95
CA ALA A 7 15.20 -2.91 -6.63
C ALA A 7 16.09 -2.09 -7.58
N GLY A 8 15.91 -0.76 -7.66
CA GLY A 8 16.71 0.13 -8.49
C GLY A 8 15.87 0.97 -9.45
N VAL A 9 16.55 1.81 -10.24
CA VAL A 9 15.92 2.60 -11.30
C VAL A 9 15.32 1.66 -12.35
N ASN A 10 14.08 1.92 -12.77
CA ASN A 10 13.31 1.09 -13.71
C ASN A 10 12.97 -0.33 -13.20
N ALA A 11 13.00 -0.56 -11.89
CA ALA A 11 12.57 -1.83 -11.32
C ALA A 11 11.08 -2.11 -11.62
N THR A 12 10.80 -3.35 -11.99
CA THR A 12 9.44 -3.89 -12.12
C THR A 12 8.84 -4.21 -10.74
N ASP A 13 7.51 -4.35 -10.68
CA ASP A 13 6.82 -4.80 -9.47
C ASP A 13 7.36 -6.14 -8.96
N ARG A 14 7.61 -7.09 -9.88
CA ARG A 14 8.17 -8.39 -9.54
C ARG A 14 9.57 -8.28 -8.91
N GLN A 15 10.48 -7.50 -9.51
CA GLN A 15 11.82 -7.33 -8.95
C GLN A 15 11.80 -6.63 -7.57
N ASN A 16 10.93 -5.65 -7.40
CA ASN A 16 10.73 -4.96 -6.12
C ASN A 16 10.23 -5.92 -5.04
N LEU A 17 9.24 -6.75 -5.38
CA LEU A 17 8.67 -7.76 -4.49
C LEU A 17 9.69 -8.84 -4.13
N GLU A 18 10.39 -9.40 -5.12
CA GLU A 18 11.41 -10.44 -4.92
C GLU A 18 12.51 -9.95 -3.98
N LYS A 19 13.02 -8.73 -4.20
CA LYS A 19 14.01 -8.12 -3.30
C LYS A 19 13.48 -7.92 -1.88
N LEU A 20 12.20 -7.57 -1.72
CA LEU A 20 11.60 -7.43 -0.39
C LEU A 20 11.57 -8.78 0.35
N LEU A 21 11.16 -9.85 -0.34
CA LEU A 21 11.12 -11.18 0.24
C LEU A 21 12.52 -11.68 0.60
N GLU A 22 13.51 -11.45 -0.27
CA GLU A 22 14.92 -11.77 -0.02
C GLU A 22 15.44 -11.06 1.25
N GLN A 23 15.19 -9.75 1.39
CA GLN A 23 15.65 -8.99 2.56
C GLN A 23 14.97 -9.41 3.87
N LEU A 24 13.79 -10.01 3.79
CA LEU A 24 13.05 -10.49 4.95
C LEU A 24 13.21 -12.01 5.16
N ALA A 25 14.08 -12.69 4.42
CA ALA A 25 14.16 -14.15 4.45
C ALA A 25 14.45 -14.73 5.85
N SER A 26 15.19 -13.99 6.70
CA SER A 26 15.50 -14.37 8.09
C SER A 26 14.58 -13.75 9.15
N VAL A 27 13.51 -13.06 8.74
CA VAL A 27 12.57 -12.40 9.66
C VAL A 27 11.33 -13.28 9.85
N GLU A 28 11.06 -13.61 11.11
CA GLU A 28 9.90 -14.40 11.52
C GLU A 28 8.58 -13.76 11.08
N GLU A 29 7.61 -14.58 10.69
CA GLU A 29 6.37 -14.12 10.07
C GLU A 29 5.58 -13.13 10.95
N VAL A 30 5.64 -13.30 12.27
CA VAL A 30 4.99 -12.43 13.27
C VAL A 30 5.65 -11.04 13.35
N GLU A 31 6.94 -10.92 13.02
CA GLU A 31 7.71 -9.68 13.09
C GLU A 31 7.62 -8.85 11.79
N ARG A 32 7.10 -9.44 10.70
CA ARG A 32 6.99 -8.82 9.36
C ARG A 32 5.87 -7.78 9.27
N THR A 33 5.55 -7.07 10.34
CA THR A 33 4.52 -6.01 10.32
C THR A 33 4.84 -4.96 9.26
N ALA A 34 3.81 -4.49 8.56
CA ALA A 34 3.97 -3.55 7.47
C ALA A 34 2.74 -2.66 7.32
N ARG A 35 2.89 -1.56 6.59
CA ARG A 35 1.75 -0.75 6.19
C ARG A 35 1.92 -0.15 4.82
N PHE A 36 0.84 -0.13 4.05
CA PHE A 36 0.72 0.81 2.95
C PHE A 36 0.34 2.20 3.46
N ARG A 37 0.82 3.24 2.75
CA ARG A 37 0.58 4.65 3.08
C ARG A 37 0.12 5.41 1.84
N CYS A 38 -0.93 6.21 1.99
CA CYS A 38 -1.36 7.18 0.99
C CYS A 38 -1.36 8.57 1.62
N VAL A 39 -0.87 9.57 0.90
CA VAL A 39 -1.07 10.99 1.20
C VAL A 39 -1.67 11.61 -0.06
N MET A 40 -2.83 12.24 0.09
CA MET A 40 -3.51 12.99 -0.96
C MET A 40 -3.45 14.47 -0.62
N VAL A 41 -3.12 15.29 -1.61
CA VAL A 41 -2.99 16.73 -1.46
C VAL A 41 -3.86 17.41 -2.50
N PHE A 42 -4.79 18.25 -2.06
CA PHE A 42 -5.62 19.09 -2.91
C PHE A 42 -5.15 20.55 -2.82
N MET A 43 -4.72 21.08 -3.97
CA MET A 43 -4.30 22.47 -4.14
C MET A 43 -5.41 23.21 -4.91
N ARG A 44 -5.93 24.33 -4.38
CA ARG A 44 -6.93 25.13 -5.13
C ARG A 44 -6.32 25.81 -6.36
N HIS A 45 -5.05 26.17 -6.25
CA HIS A 45 -4.22 26.75 -7.31
C HIS A 45 -2.75 26.47 -7.00
N ALA A 46 -1.85 26.69 -7.98
CA ALA A 46 -0.42 26.36 -7.87
C ALA A 46 0.33 27.04 -6.71
N LYS A 47 -0.23 28.11 -6.14
CA LYS A 47 0.35 28.90 -5.04
C LYS A 47 -0.49 28.84 -3.76
N ASP A 48 -1.38 27.86 -3.60
CA ASP A 48 -2.20 27.72 -2.39
C ASP A 48 -1.28 27.53 -1.17
N PRO A 49 -1.24 28.46 -0.21
CA PRO A 49 -0.38 28.33 0.97
C PRO A 49 -0.94 27.32 1.99
N SER A 50 -2.15 26.82 1.77
CA SER A 50 -2.96 26.06 2.71
C SER A 50 -3.65 24.85 2.05
N PRO A 51 -2.90 23.93 1.42
CA PRO A 51 -3.51 22.78 0.78
C PRO A 51 -4.25 21.88 1.76
N VAL A 52 -5.31 21.26 1.27
CA VAL A 52 -5.98 20.21 2.04
C VAL A 52 -5.18 18.93 1.89
N ILE A 53 -4.61 18.47 3.00
CA ILE A 53 -3.82 17.23 3.05
C ILE A 53 -4.63 16.17 3.78
N ALA A 54 -4.85 15.03 3.15
CA ALA A 54 -5.46 13.85 3.73
C ALA A 54 -4.49 12.67 3.64
N ALA A 55 -4.55 11.76 4.61
CA ALA A 55 -3.67 10.60 4.64
C ALA A 55 -4.42 9.36 5.09
N GLY A 56 -3.95 8.20 4.65
CA GLY A 56 -4.47 6.90 5.02
C GLY A 56 -3.34 5.90 5.20
N SER A 57 -3.50 5.00 6.17
CA SER A 57 -2.66 3.81 6.30
C SER A 57 -3.50 2.54 6.27
N TRP A 58 -2.87 1.47 5.82
CA TRP A 58 -3.45 0.15 5.87
C TRP A 58 -2.40 -0.78 6.46
N GLU A 59 -2.68 -1.24 7.67
CA GLU A 59 -1.80 -2.10 8.46
C GLU A 59 -1.96 -3.55 8.00
N GLY A 60 -0.87 -4.30 8.04
CA GLY A 60 -0.81 -5.69 7.63
C GLY A 60 0.54 -6.29 7.97
N ARG A 61 0.90 -7.37 7.28
CA ARG A 61 2.22 -8.00 7.40
C ARG A 61 2.69 -8.53 6.06
N ILE A 62 3.99 -8.74 5.91
CA ILE A 62 4.55 -9.28 4.68
C ILE A 62 4.55 -10.81 4.75
N LEU A 63 3.96 -11.47 3.75
CA LEU A 63 3.99 -12.92 3.57
C LEU A 63 5.42 -13.41 3.26
N THR A 64 5.65 -14.71 3.40
CA THR A 64 6.91 -15.38 3.00
C THR A 64 6.94 -15.72 1.51
N SER A 65 5.77 -15.87 0.89
CA SER A 65 5.60 -16.07 -0.55
C SER A 65 4.40 -15.28 -1.09
N PRO A 66 4.36 -14.95 -2.39
CA PRO A 66 3.19 -14.32 -3.01
C PRO A 66 1.94 -15.21 -2.92
N SER A 67 0.77 -14.60 -2.74
CA SER A 67 -0.55 -15.21 -2.96
C SER A 67 -1.43 -14.25 -3.77
N GLY A 68 -2.29 -14.78 -4.64
CA GLY A 68 -3.15 -13.99 -5.52
C GLY A 68 -2.45 -13.38 -6.74
N GLU A 69 -3.26 -13.01 -7.74
CA GLU A 69 -2.80 -12.49 -9.03
C GLU A 69 -3.33 -11.09 -9.35
N SER A 70 -4.28 -10.58 -8.57
CA SER A 70 -4.86 -9.25 -8.79
C SER A 70 -4.01 -8.15 -8.14
N GLY A 71 -4.27 -6.90 -8.51
CA GLY A 71 -3.54 -5.75 -7.94
C GLY A 71 -2.22 -5.46 -8.64
N PHE A 72 -1.27 -4.86 -7.91
CA PHE A 72 0.02 -4.41 -8.43
C PHE A 72 1.05 -4.25 -7.29
N GLY A 73 2.31 -4.02 -7.63
CA GLY A 73 3.38 -3.76 -6.67
C GLY A 73 3.52 -4.90 -5.65
N TYR A 74 3.32 -4.56 -4.37
CA TYR A 74 3.52 -5.48 -3.24
C TYR A 74 2.23 -6.16 -2.77
N ASP A 75 1.10 -5.98 -3.47
CA ASP A 75 -0.18 -6.58 -3.07
C ASP A 75 -0.12 -8.10 -2.87
N PRO A 76 0.59 -8.90 -3.71
CA PRO A 76 0.64 -10.35 -3.53
C PRO A 76 1.32 -10.82 -2.26
N VAL A 77 2.13 -9.97 -1.63
CA VAL A 77 2.83 -10.29 -0.38
C VAL A 77 2.31 -9.50 0.82
N PHE A 78 1.28 -8.67 0.63
CA PHE A 78 0.72 -7.87 1.71
C PHE A 78 -0.51 -8.57 2.31
N TRP A 79 -0.34 -9.17 3.47
CA TRP A 79 -1.42 -9.82 4.22
C TRP A 79 -2.35 -8.82 4.88
N VAL A 80 -3.65 -9.07 4.75
CA VAL A 80 -4.76 -8.28 5.30
C VAL A 80 -5.43 -9.06 6.44
N PRO A 81 -5.13 -8.76 7.71
CA PRO A 81 -5.66 -9.52 8.84
C PRO A 81 -7.19 -9.55 8.90
N GLU A 82 -7.86 -8.44 8.55
CA GLU A 82 -9.32 -8.33 8.63
C GLU A 82 -10.07 -9.12 7.55
N ARG A 83 -9.35 -9.69 6.58
CA ARG A 83 -9.89 -10.49 5.47
C ARG A 83 -9.24 -11.86 5.33
N ASN A 84 -8.22 -12.14 6.14
CA ASN A 84 -7.49 -13.42 6.15
C ASN A 84 -7.01 -13.83 4.74
N CYS A 85 -6.51 -12.87 3.97
CA CYS A 85 -5.95 -13.07 2.64
C CYS A 85 -4.91 -12.00 2.31
N SER A 86 -4.19 -12.16 1.20
CA SER A 86 -3.36 -11.11 0.62
C SER A 86 -4.21 -10.00 -0.03
N ALA A 87 -3.65 -8.80 -0.18
CA ALA A 87 -4.31 -7.72 -0.90
C ALA A 87 -4.54 -8.03 -2.40
N ALA A 88 -3.79 -8.98 -2.97
CA ALA A 88 -3.96 -9.44 -4.35
C ALA A 88 -5.09 -10.47 -4.53
N GLU A 89 -5.62 -11.01 -3.44
CA GLU A 89 -6.79 -11.91 -3.44
C GLU A 89 -8.09 -11.16 -3.18
N LEU A 90 -8.02 -9.88 -2.80
CA LEU A 90 -9.21 -9.06 -2.59
C LEU A 90 -9.85 -8.66 -3.91
N GLU A 91 -11.18 -8.76 -3.92
CA GLU A 91 -12.00 -8.10 -4.93
C GLU A 91 -11.71 -6.60 -4.97
N LYS A 92 -11.75 -6.03 -6.19
CA LYS A 92 -11.41 -4.62 -6.43
C LYS A 92 -12.24 -3.67 -5.57
N HIS A 93 -13.52 -3.98 -5.39
CA HIS A 93 -14.43 -3.18 -4.55
C HIS A 93 -13.95 -3.14 -3.09
N ASP A 94 -13.65 -4.30 -2.50
CA ASP A 94 -13.23 -4.41 -1.11
C ASP A 94 -11.89 -3.72 -0.86
N LYS A 95 -10.94 -3.93 -1.76
CA LYS A 95 -9.64 -3.25 -1.72
C LYS A 95 -9.79 -1.73 -1.78
N ASN A 96 -10.68 -1.23 -2.64
CA ASN A 96 -10.92 0.21 -2.75
C ASN A 96 -11.47 0.81 -1.45
N SER A 97 -12.28 0.07 -0.70
CA SER A 97 -12.83 0.52 0.58
C SER A 97 -11.81 0.44 1.72
N LEU A 98 -11.07 -0.67 1.83
CA LEU A 98 -10.18 -0.96 2.96
C LEU A 98 -8.80 -0.30 2.86
N SER A 99 -8.32 -0.08 1.63
CA SER A 99 -6.94 0.31 1.39
C SER A 99 -6.58 1.68 1.95
N HIS A 100 -5.28 1.89 2.11
CA HIS A 100 -4.66 3.18 2.42
C HIS A 100 -5.16 4.31 1.50
N ARG A 101 -5.41 4.01 0.21
CA ARG A 101 -5.94 4.97 -0.76
C ARG A 101 -7.42 5.28 -0.50
N GLY A 102 -8.24 4.26 -0.25
CA GLY A 102 -9.65 4.43 0.10
C GLY A 102 -9.83 5.30 1.34
N LYS A 103 -9.06 4.99 2.40
CA LYS A 103 -9.03 5.75 3.66
C LYS A 103 -8.58 7.20 3.44
N ALA A 104 -7.54 7.44 2.65
CA ALA A 104 -7.08 8.79 2.34
C ALA A 104 -8.13 9.59 1.55
N LEU A 105 -8.81 8.95 0.59
CA LEU A 105 -9.88 9.59 -0.19
C LEU A 105 -11.08 9.95 0.68
N ALA A 106 -11.54 9.02 1.54
CA ALA A 106 -12.62 9.29 2.49
C ALA A 106 -12.28 10.47 3.41
N SER A 107 -11.04 10.50 3.93
CA SER A 107 -10.55 11.62 4.74
C SER A 107 -10.49 12.93 3.94
N LEU A 108 -10.10 12.88 2.66
CA LEU A 108 -10.09 14.07 1.79
C LEU A 108 -11.50 14.61 1.58
N LEU A 109 -12.46 13.75 1.24
CA LEU A 109 -13.86 14.14 1.04
C LEU A 109 -14.46 14.77 2.29
N GLN A 110 -14.17 14.20 3.47
CA GLN A 110 -14.61 14.78 4.75
C GLN A 110 -14.06 16.18 4.99
N LYS A 111 -12.83 16.48 4.56
CA LYS A 111 -12.20 17.80 4.72
C LYS A 111 -12.69 18.84 3.70
N LEU A 112 -13.34 18.39 2.63
CA LEU A 112 -13.87 19.22 1.54
C LEU A 112 -15.39 19.39 1.61
N SER A 113 -16.06 18.64 2.50
CA SER A 113 -17.48 18.78 2.80
C SER A 113 -17.71 19.92 3.78
#